data_AF-A0AA51R8N8-F1
#
_entry.id   AF-A0AA51R8N8-F1
#
_cell.length_a   1.000
_cell.length_b   1.000
_cell.length_c   1.000
_cell.angle_alpha   90.00
_cell.angle_beta   90.00
_cell.angle_gamma   90.00
#
_symmetry.space_group_name_H-M   'P 1'
#
loop_
_entity.id
_entity.type
_entity.pdbx_description
1 polymer ?
#
loop_
_entity_poly.entity_id
_entity_poly.type
_entity_poly.pdbx_seq_one_letter_code
_entity_poly.pdbx_strand_id
1 'polypeptide(L)'
;MATLVNLQINQPKYIDIDTDLRLRKFDGKFDFALNWYKDGEDAELYDIDKLERMYNYLDNKGELYFIEVKTENEYIPIGDVTFWKEDMPIVIGDKDYRGKGIGYKVINALIQRAKILGYDEIYVNKIYSYNAASQKTFEKAGFRKYKENKNGYSYILKLK
;
A
#
# COMPACT_ATOMS: atom_id res chain seq x y z
N MET A 1 -5.81 26.16 26.49
CA MET A 1 -5.03 26.44 25.27
C MET A 1 -3.89 25.43 25.18
N ALA A 2 -4.18 24.21 24.73
CA ALA A 2 -3.14 23.23 24.43
C ALA A 2 -2.81 23.39 22.95
N THR A 3 -1.62 23.92 22.67
CA THR A 3 -1.08 24.07 21.32
C THR A 3 -0.99 22.68 20.70
N LEU A 4 -1.88 22.40 19.74
CA LEU A 4 -1.78 21.24 18.86
C LEU A 4 -0.45 21.40 18.12
N VAL A 5 0.56 20.65 18.55
CA VAL A 5 1.78 20.46 17.77
C VAL A 5 1.31 19.86 16.45
N ASN A 6 1.35 20.68 15.41
CA ASN A 6 1.15 20.24 14.04
C ASN A 6 2.36 19.36 13.71
N LEU A 7 2.31 18.09 14.12
CA LEU A 7 3.32 17.09 13.78
C LEU A 7 3.21 16.89 12.27
N GLN A 8 3.98 17.69 11.53
CA GLN A 8 4.29 17.40 10.14
C GLN A 8 5.16 16.14 10.16
N ILE A 9 4.54 14.97 10.33
CA ILE A 9 5.27 13.71 10.36
C ILE A 9 5.66 13.43 8.93
N ASN A 10 6.88 13.84 8.61
CA ASN A 10 7.48 13.63 7.30
C ASN A 10 7.46 12.13 6.95
N GLN A 11 7.13 11.82 5.71
CA GLN A 11 7.17 10.47 5.17
C GLN A 11 8.62 9.94 5.25
N PRO A 12 8.88 8.82 5.96
CA PRO A 12 10.20 8.21 6.02
C PRO A 12 10.75 7.88 4.63
N LYS A 13 12.07 8.05 4.44
CA LYS A 13 12.73 7.58 3.22
C LYS A 13 12.65 6.05 3.09
N TYR A 14 12.73 5.34 4.22
CA TYR A 14 12.60 3.90 4.30
C TYR A 14 11.77 3.48 5.52
N ILE A 15 11.05 2.37 5.40
CA ILE A 15 10.48 1.61 6.52
C ILE A 15 10.98 0.17 6.37
N ASP A 16 11.89 -0.25 7.25
CA ASP A 16 12.36 -1.64 7.28
C ASP A 16 11.27 -2.52 7.92
N ILE A 17 10.86 -3.58 7.20
CA ILE A 17 9.80 -4.49 7.62
C ILE A 17 10.40 -5.79 8.16
N ASP A 18 11.43 -6.28 7.50
CA ASP A 18 12.17 -7.50 7.83
C ASP A 18 13.61 -7.35 7.32
N THR A 19 14.45 -8.35 7.57
CA THR A 19 15.87 -8.40 7.12
C THR A 19 16.01 -8.10 5.62
N ASP A 20 15.10 -8.67 4.82
CA ASP A 20 15.14 -8.61 3.36
C ASP A 20 13.90 -7.93 2.74
N LEU A 21 13.11 -7.19 3.53
CA LEU A 21 11.89 -6.52 3.05
C LEU A 21 11.79 -5.11 3.61
N ARG A 22 11.58 -4.12 2.73
CA ARG A 22 11.40 -2.72 3.14
C ARG A 22 10.39 -2.00 2.26
N LEU A 23 9.95 -0.83 2.73
CA LEU A 23 9.32 0.20 1.92
C LEU A 23 10.35 1.28 1.61
N ARG A 24 10.50 1.66 0.34
CA ARG A 24 11.30 2.82 -0.08
C ARG A 24 10.37 3.90 -0.58
N LYS A 25 10.55 5.13 -0.09
CA LYS A 25 9.77 6.29 -0.55
C LYS A 25 9.89 6.43 -2.07
N PHE A 26 8.76 6.73 -2.70
CA PHE A 26 8.69 7.04 -4.13
C PHE A 26 9.62 8.20 -4.51
N ASP A 27 10.33 8.02 -5.62
CA ASP A 27 11.35 8.95 -6.12
C ASP A 27 11.08 9.39 -7.58
N GLY A 28 9.87 9.17 -8.09
CA GLY A 28 9.47 9.55 -9.44
C GLY A 28 9.95 8.59 -10.55
N LYS A 29 10.68 7.52 -10.22
CA LYS A 29 11.13 6.52 -11.20
C LYS A 29 10.24 5.29 -11.14
N PHE A 30 9.36 5.11 -12.12
CA PHE A 30 8.32 4.09 -12.08
C PHE A 30 8.08 3.34 -13.40
N ASP A 31 8.88 3.56 -14.44
CA ASP A 31 8.66 2.92 -15.75
C ASP A 31 8.59 1.39 -15.66
N PHE A 32 9.37 0.79 -14.75
CA PHE A 32 9.37 -0.66 -14.48
C PHE A 32 8.03 -1.17 -13.94
N ALA A 33 7.26 -0.32 -13.25
CA ALA A 33 6.00 -0.68 -12.62
C ALA A 33 4.87 -0.88 -13.63
N LEU A 34 5.00 -0.36 -14.87
CA LEU A 34 3.98 -0.51 -15.90
C LEU A 34 3.60 -1.97 -16.14
N ASN A 35 4.57 -2.88 -16.07
CA ASN A 35 4.33 -4.31 -16.26
C ASN A 35 3.50 -4.94 -15.14
N TRP A 36 3.49 -4.36 -13.92
CA TRP A 36 2.68 -4.86 -12.81
C TRP A 36 1.19 -4.62 -13.03
N TYR A 37 0.84 -3.53 -13.72
CA TYR A 37 -0.55 -3.13 -14.00
C TYR A 37 -1.09 -3.67 -15.32
N LYS A 38 -0.22 -4.29 -16.14
CA LYS A 38 -0.60 -5.03 -17.35
C LYS A 38 -1.00 -6.48 -17.08
N ASP A 39 -1.13 -6.85 -15.80
CA ASP A 39 -1.53 -8.18 -15.37
C ASP A 39 -2.80 -8.11 -14.52
N GLY A 40 -3.95 -8.50 -15.11
CA GLY A 40 -5.26 -8.47 -14.46
C GLY A 40 -6.39 -8.09 -15.43
N GLU A 41 -7.63 -8.04 -14.94
CA GLU A 41 -8.79 -7.69 -15.78
C GLU A 41 -8.71 -6.27 -16.39
N ASP A 42 -7.95 -5.36 -15.76
CA ASP A 42 -7.76 -3.98 -16.22
C ASP A 42 -6.45 -3.78 -17.03
N ALA A 43 -5.78 -4.87 -17.41
CA ALA A 43 -4.45 -4.84 -18.05
C ALA A 43 -4.36 -3.97 -19.31
N GLU A 44 -5.40 -4.01 -20.15
CA GLU A 44 -5.46 -3.25 -21.41
C GLU A 44 -5.64 -1.74 -21.19
N LEU A 45 -5.94 -1.32 -19.96
CA LEU A 45 -6.27 0.06 -19.65
C LEU A 45 -5.07 0.90 -19.21
N TYR A 46 -3.88 0.33 -19.04
CA TYR A 46 -2.70 1.04 -18.52
C TYR A 46 -1.64 1.28 -19.60
N ASP A 47 -1.51 2.55 -19.98
CA ASP A 47 -0.35 3.14 -20.66
C ASP A 47 0.52 3.92 -19.65
N ILE A 48 1.66 4.44 -20.12
CA ILE A 48 2.59 5.18 -19.27
C ILE A 48 1.96 6.47 -18.71
N ASP A 49 1.15 7.17 -19.52
CA ASP A 49 0.50 8.42 -19.11
C ASP A 49 -0.52 8.20 -18.00
N LYS A 50 -1.29 7.11 -18.06
CA LYS A 50 -2.24 6.75 -17.00
C LYS A 50 -1.50 6.31 -15.74
N LEU A 51 -0.41 5.56 -15.87
CA LEU A 51 0.42 5.18 -14.74
C LEU A 51 1.02 6.41 -14.04
N GLU A 52 1.51 7.38 -14.80
CA GLU A 52 2.00 8.66 -14.28
C GLU A 52 0.90 9.42 -13.54
N ARG A 53 -0.30 9.56 -14.13
CA ARG A 53 -1.44 10.20 -13.46
C ARG A 53 -1.81 9.50 -12.16
N MET A 54 -1.75 8.17 -12.13
CA MET A 54 -2.03 7.39 -10.92
C MET A 54 -0.97 7.64 -9.85
N TYR A 55 0.32 7.54 -10.17
CA TYR A 55 1.37 7.80 -9.18
C TYR A 55 1.37 9.24 -8.67
N ASN A 56 1.17 10.22 -9.56
CA ASN A 56 1.00 11.62 -9.16
C ASN A 56 -0.18 11.81 -8.22
N TYR A 57 -1.31 11.15 -8.49
CA TYR A 57 -2.45 11.18 -7.57
C TYR A 57 -2.12 10.57 -6.21
N LEU A 58 -1.49 9.39 -6.19
CA LEU A 58 -1.15 8.66 -4.97
C LEU A 58 -0.12 9.40 -4.11
N ASP A 59 0.94 9.94 -4.72
CA ASP A 59 1.99 10.70 -4.03
C ASP A 59 1.47 12.01 -3.42
N ASN A 60 0.49 12.64 -4.06
CA ASN A 60 -0.20 13.81 -3.50
C ASN A 60 -1.19 13.47 -2.39
N LYS A 61 -1.69 12.22 -2.32
CA LYS A 61 -2.71 11.79 -1.36
C LYS A 61 -2.15 11.22 -0.07
N GLY A 62 -1.04 10.49 -0.14
CA GLY A 62 -0.51 9.78 1.02
C GLY A 62 0.97 9.43 0.88
N GLU A 63 1.44 8.62 1.82
CA GLU A 63 2.81 8.11 1.80
C GLU A 63 2.95 6.99 0.75
N LEU A 64 3.44 7.33 -0.44
CA LEU A 64 3.68 6.38 -1.53
C LEU A 64 5.07 5.72 -1.42
N TYR A 65 5.10 4.40 -1.49
CA TYR A 65 6.30 3.59 -1.39
C TYR A 65 6.36 2.51 -2.47
N PHE A 66 7.58 2.19 -2.90
CA PHE A 66 7.88 0.89 -3.50
C PHE A 66 8.14 -0.15 -2.40
N ILE A 67 7.59 -1.35 -2.59
CA ILE A 67 7.88 -2.52 -1.77
C ILE A 67 9.12 -3.17 -2.37
N GLU A 68 10.21 -3.22 -1.61
CA GLU A 68 11.49 -3.75 -2.09
C GLU A 68 11.92 -4.96 -1.29
N VAL A 69 12.44 -5.96 -2.00
CA VAL A 69 13.09 -7.12 -1.39
C VAL A 69 14.59 -7.06 -1.63
N LYS A 70 15.35 -7.50 -0.64
CA LYS A 70 16.80 -7.62 -0.76
C LYS A 70 17.14 -8.93 -1.49
N THR A 71 17.93 -8.82 -2.55
CA THR A 71 18.63 -9.93 -3.20
C THR A 71 20.12 -9.86 -2.83
N GLU A 72 20.95 -10.78 -3.34
CA GLU A 72 22.36 -10.92 -2.94
C GLU A 72 23.14 -9.59 -2.94
N ASN A 73 22.86 -8.69 -3.89
CA ASN A 73 23.63 -7.45 -4.06
C ASN A 73 22.81 -6.15 -4.05
N GLU A 74 21.47 -6.22 -4.10
CA GLU A 74 20.65 -5.01 -4.25
C GLU A 74 19.22 -5.17 -3.69
N TYR A 75 18.50 -4.07 -3.60
CA TYR A 75 17.07 -4.08 -3.34
C TYR A 75 16.32 -3.91 -4.66
N ILE A 76 15.42 -4.85 -4.94
CA ILE A 76 14.59 -4.80 -6.15
C ILE A 76 13.14 -4.45 -5.79
N PRO A 77 12.49 -3.53 -6.52
CA PRO A 77 11.09 -3.24 -6.33
C PRO A 77 10.23 -4.38 -6.89
N ILE A 78 9.28 -4.87 -6.09
CA ILE A 78 8.38 -5.98 -6.43
C ILE A 78 6.90 -5.56 -6.40
N GLY A 79 6.61 -4.31 -6.07
CA GLY A 79 5.27 -3.77 -5.93
C GLY A 79 5.29 -2.37 -5.34
N ASP A 80 4.11 -1.84 -5.08
CA ASP A 80 3.92 -0.54 -4.45
C ASP A 80 2.78 -0.55 -3.44
N VAL A 81 2.83 0.44 -2.55
CA VAL A 81 1.78 0.72 -1.57
C VAL A 81 1.71 2.21 -1.33
N THR A 82 0.50 2.75 -1.23
CA THR A 82 0.28 4.10 -0.71
C THR A 82 -0.48 4.01 0.59
N PHE A 83 -0.13 4.86 1.56
CA PHE A 83 -0.78 4.86 2.86
C PHE A 83 -1.22 6.26 3.30
N TRP A 84 -2.50 6.38 3.63
CA TRP A 84 -3.05 7.51 4.38
C TRP A 84 -4.20 7.01 5.26
N LYS A 85 -4.81 7.89 6.06
CA LYS A 85 -5.85 7.49 7.02
C LYS A 85 -7.03 6.79 6.33
N GLU A 86 -7.48 7.31 5.18
CA GLU A 86 -8.69 6.86 4.50
C GLU A 86 -8.47 5.70 3.49
N ASP A 87 -7.23 5.31 3.16
CA ASP A 87 -6.98 4.19 2.24
C ASP A 87 -5.57 3.59 2.34
N MET A 88 -5.44 2.38 1.78
CA MET A 88 -4.17 1.66 1.66
C MET A 88 -4.12 0.82 0.38
N PRO A 89 -4.09 1.43 -0.83
CA PRO A 89 -3.91 0.68 -2.06
C PRO A 89 -2.53 0.00 -2.06
N ILE A 90 -2.50 -1.30 -2.32
CA ILE A 90 -1.31 -2.13 -2.32
C ILE A 90 -1.33 -3.10 -3.51
N VAL A 91 -0.20 -3.21 -4.20
CA VAL A 91 0.02 -4.13 -5.31
C VAL A 91 1.31 -4.91 -5.06
N ILE A 92 1.23 -6.24 -5.09
CA ILE A 92 2.41 -7.10 -5.26
C ILE A 92 2.51 -7.39 -6.76
N GLY A 93 3.28 -6.54 -7.44
CA GLY A 93 3.35 -6.48 -8.89
C GLY A 93 4.04 -7.69 -9.49
N ASP A 94 5.19 -8.05 -8.92
CA ASP A 94 5.93 -9.25 -9.30
C ASP A 94 5.22 -10.52 -8.82
N LYS A 95 4.84 -11.36 -9.79
CA LYS A 95 4.09 -12.60 -9.59
C LYS A 95 4.83 -13.60 -8.71
N ASP A 96 6.15 -13.63 -8.81
CA ASP A 96 6.97 -14.59 -8.06
C ASP A 96 6.97 -14.29 -6.57
N TYR A 97 6.50 -13.11 -6.16
CA TYR A 97 6.39 -12.68 -4.77
C TYR A 97 4.96 -12.73 -4.21
N ARG A 98 3.96 -13.06 -5.04
CA ARG A 98 2.58 -13.25 -4.59
C ARG A 98 2.44 -14.52 -3.76
N GLY A 99 1.49 -14.53 -2.82
CA GLY A 99 1.24 -15.70 -1.96
C GLY A 99 2.30 -15.98 -0.89
N LYS A 100 3.42 -15.24 -0.85
CA LYS A 100 4.52 -15.42 0.12
C LYS A 100 4.34 -14.64 1.44
N GLY A 101 3.15 -14.09 1.68
CA GLY A 101 2.84 -13.33 2.90
C GLY A 101 3.41 -11.90 2.95
N ILE A 102 4.03 -11.41 1.88
CA ILE A 102 4.62 -10.06 1.83
C ILE A 102 3.58 -8.96 2.06
N GLY A 103 2.43 -9.04 1.38
CA GLY A 103 1.35 -8.06 1.58
C GLY A 103 0.89 -7.96 3.04
N TYR A 104 0.83 -9.11 3.74
CA TYR A 104 0.51 -9.13 5.18
C TYR A 104 1.57 -8.43 6.03
N LYS A 105 2.87 -8.66 5.74
CA LYS A 105 3.97 -7.98 6.44
C LYS A 105 3.93 -6.46 6.21
N VAL A 106 3.71 -6.03 4.96
CA VAL A 106 3.57 -4.62 4.58
C VAL A 106 2.40 -3.96 5.31
N ILE A 107 1.22 -4.58 5.29
CA ILE A 107 0.03 -4.06 5.98
C ILE A 107 0.30 -3.90 7.49
N ASN A 108 0.94 -4.87 8.14
CA ASN A 108 1.27 -4.75 9.57
C ASN A 108 2.27 -3.63 9.87
N ALA A 109 3.27 -3.41 9.00
CA ALA A 109 4.19 -2.28 9.15
C ALA A 109 3.45 -0.95 9.04
N LEU A 110 2.50 -0.83 8.11
CA LEU A 110 1.67 0.37 7.96
C LEU A 110 0.66 0.57 9.09
N ILE A 111 0.18 -0.51 9.72
CA ILE A 111 -0.60 -0.43 10.97
C ILE A 111 0.25 0.19 12.09
N GLN A 112 1.53 -0.17 12.21
CA GLN A 112 2.43 0.48 13.19
C GLN A 112 2.70 1.94 12.81
N ARG A 113 2.88 2.23 11.51
CA ARG A 113 2.99 3.61 11.02
C ARG A 113 1.77 4.44 11.40
N ALA A 114 0.56 3.90 11.25
CA ALA A 114 -0.68 4.55 11.66
C ALA A 114 -0.71 4.92 13.14
N LYS A 115 -0.22 4.03 14.01
CA LYS A 115 -0.12 4.28 15.45
C LYS A 115 0.89 5.38 15.77
N ILE A 116 2.03 5.39 15.09
CA ILE A 116 3.04 6.47 15.21
C ILE A 116 2.46 7.81 14.73
N LEU A 117 1.65 7.79 13.68
CA LEU A 117 0.92 8.95 13.17
C LEU A 117 -0.23 9.40 14.09
N GLY A 118 -0.55 8.64 15.14
CA GLY A 118 -1.59 8.98 16.10
C GLY A 118 -3.01 8.74 15.61
N TYR A 119 -3.21 7.90 14.59
CA TYR A 119 -4.55 7.56 14.11
C TYR A 119 -5.30 6.65 15.08
N ASP A 120 -6.57 6.94 15.30
CA ASP A 120 -7.48 6.10 16.10
C ASP A 120 -8.02 4.91 15.30
N GLU A 121 -8.09 5.08 13.98
CA GLU A 121 -8.62 4.12 13.02
C GLU A 121 -8.06 4.43 11.63
N ILE A 122 -7.99 3.40 10.78
CA ILE A 122 -7.56 3.48 9.39
C ILE A 122 -8.49 2.65 8.50
N TYR A 123 -8.50 2.99 7.22
CA TYR A 123 -9.46 2.48 6.26
C TYR A 123 -8.80 1.86 5.02
N VAL A 124 -9.58 1.03 4.34
CA VAL A 124 -9.35 0.63 2.95
C VAL A 124 -10.62 0.97 2.20
N ASN A 125 -10.51 1.85 1.21
CA ASN A 125 -11.67 2.41 0.53
C ASN A 125 -12.40 1.35 -0.29
N LYS A 126 -11.68 0.53 -1.05
CA LYS A 126 -12.30 -0.54 -1.85
C LYS A 126 -11.32 -1.67 -2.16
N ILE A 127 -11.72 -2.89 -1.84
CA ILE A 127 -11.15 -4.12 -2.39
C ILE A 127 -12.21 -4.78 -3.27
N TYR A 128 -11.87 -5.10 -4.51
CA TYR A 128 -12.79 -5.76 -5.44
C TYR A 128 -13.27 -7.12 -4.92
N SER A 129 -14.52 -7.46 -5.23
CA SER A 129 -15.15 -8.72 -4.78
C SER A 129 -14.41 -9.95 -5.29
N TYR A 130 -13.84 -9.90 -6.50
CA TYR A 130 -13.02 -10.97 -7.08
C TYR A 130 -11.66 -11.16 -6.38
N ASN A 131 -11.13 -10.13 -5.70
CA ASN A 131 -9.79 -10.17 -5.11
C ASN A 131 -9.82 -10.80 -3.70
N ALA A 132 -10.23 -12.07 -3.63
CA ALA A 132 -10.36 -12.81 -2.38
C ALA A 132 -9.04 -12.88 -1.58
N ALA A 133 -7.89 -12.90 -2.27
CA ALA A 133 -6.58 -12.93 -1.62
C ALA A 133 -6.30 -11.65 -0.83
N SER A 134 -6.58 -10.48 -1.41
CA SER A 134 -6.42 -9.18 -0.73
C SER A 134 -7.40 -9.06 0.45
N GLN A 135 -8.68 -9.42 0.25
CA GLN A 135 -9.68 -9.40 1.32
C GLN A 135 -9.24 -10.23 2.54
N LYS A 136 -8.84 -11.49 2.32
CA LYS A 136 -8.33 -12.37 3.39
C LYS A 136 -7.09 -11.81 4.06
N THR A 137 -6.23 -11.11 3.33
CA THR A 137 -5.00 -10.53 3.87
C THR A 137 -5.31 -9.37 4.83
N PHE A 138 -6.21 -8.46 4.45
CA PHE A 138 -6.66 -7.38 5.32
C PHE A 138 -7.44 -7.90 6.53
N GLU A 139 -8.36 -8.85 6.33
CA GLU A 139 -9.11 -9.50 7.42
C GLU A 139 -8.16 -10.18 8.43
N LYS A 140 -7.13 -10.89 7.95
CA LYS A 140 -6.08 -11.48 8.80
C LYS A 140 -5.30 -10.42 9.59
N ALA A 141 -5.15 -9.20 9.05
CA ALA A 141 -4.51 -8.08 9.73
C ALA A 141 -5.45 -7.35 10.72
N GLY A 142 -6.68 -7.84 10.90
CA GLY A 142 -7.65 -7.33 11.87
C GLY A 142 -8.64 -6.32 11.30
N PHE A 143 -8.54 -5.97 10.02
CA PHE A 143 -9.53 -5.13 9.36
C PHE A 143 -10.88 -5.84 9.27
N ARG A 144 -11.97 -5.08 9.34
CA ARG A 144 -13.34 -5.59 9.22
C ARG A 144 -14.06 -4.89 8.09
N LYS A 145 -14.82 -5.65 7.31
CA LYS A 145 -15.78 -5.10 6.34
C LYS A 145 -16.77 -4.21 7.07
N TYR A 146 -16.96 -2.98 6.59
CA TYR A 146 -17.95 -2.06 7.17
C TYR A 146 -18.89 -1.45 6.12
N LYS A 147 -18.59 -1.62 4.83
CA LYS A 147 -19.42 -1.12 3.73
C LYS A 147 -19.25 -1.99 2.49
N GLU A 148 -20.36 -2.27 1.81
CA GLU A 148 -20.38 -2.84 0.46
C GLU A 148 -20.46 -1.71 -0.57
N ASN A 149 -19.75 -1.87 -1.68
CA ASN A 149 -19.74 -0.96 -2.82
C ASN A 149 -20.08 -1.72 -4.10
N LYS A 150 -20.30 -0.99 -5.20
CA LYS A 150 -20.38 -1.60 -6.53
C LYS A 150 -19.10 -2.41 -6.79
N ASN A 151 -19.24 -3.73 -6.87
CA ASN A 151 -18.19 -4.72 -7.15
C ASN A 151 -17.08 -4.85 -6.09
N GLY A 152 -17.33 -4.51 -4.81
CA GLY A 152 -16.30 -4.66 -3.78
C GLY A 152 -16.73 -4.23 -2.38
N TYR A 153 -15.77 -4.20 -1.46
CA TYR A 153 -16.00 -3.93 -0.04
C TYR A 153 -14.99 -2.90 0.50
N SER A 154 -15.43 -2.06 1.43
CA SER A 154 -14.56 -1.18 2.24
C SER A 154 -14.29 -1.80 3.60
N TYR A 155 -13.10 -1.51 4.15
CA TYR A 155 -12.64 -2.07 5.40
C TYR A 155 -12.18 -1.00 6.38
N ILE A 156 -12.31 -1.28 7.66
CA ILE A 156 -11.86 -0.42 8.75
C ILE A 156 -11.05 -1.24 9.76
N LEU A 157 -10.00 -0.65 10.31
CA LEU A 157 -9.29 -1.16 11.49
C LEU A 157 -9.31 -0.08 12.56
N LYS A 158 -9.86 -0.41 13.72
CA LYS A 158 -9.72 0.42 14.93
C LYS A 158 -8.38 0.12 15.60
N LEU A 159 -7.63 1.16 15.93
CA LEU A 159 -6.32 1.09 16.58
C LEU A 159 -6.40 1.35 18.08
N LYS A 160 -7.57 1.79 18.57
CA LYS A 160 -7.93 2.01 19.97
C LYS A 160 -9.23 1.28 20.31
#